data_AF-A0A6C0ATL4-F1
#
_entry.id   AF-A0A6C0ATL4-F1
#
_cell.length_a   1.000
_cell.length_b   1.000
_cell.length_c   1.000
_cell.angle_alpha   90.00
_cell.angle_beta   90.00
_cell.angle_gamma   90.00
#
_symmetry.space_group_name_H-M   'P 1'
#
loop_
_entity.id
_entity.type
_entity.pdbx_description
1 polymer ?
#
loop_
_entity_poly.entity_id
_entity_poly.type
_entity_poly.pdbx_seq_one_letter_code
_entity_poly.pdbx_strand_id
1 'polypeptide(L)'
;MSSSIVGGPRTGHFNRSGEQVVSRRIVTKSWNTINAQDSINGNNRVITPFRAVNNNGDYLARKNYTCGGPNPTSASKPGLKSRIGHILSSCDNSGVAGSSTNVKFVPDSSDYIKYKKLTSANKNYNDTSAGGDDHNGSYTYLMRVRR
;
A
#
# COMPACT_ATOMS: atom_id res chain seq x y z
N MET A 1 -24.76 39.53 0.67
CA MET A 1 -24.87 38.24 1.39
C MET A 1 -26.03 37.48 0.79
N SER A 2 -25.80 36.38 0.08
CA SER A 2 -26.87 35.47 -0.33
C SER A 2 -26.36 34.04 -0.29
N SER A 3 -27.18 33.19 0.30
CA SER A 3 -26.86 31.89 0.90
C SER A 3 -26.57 30.79 -0.12
N SER A 4 -25.47 30.07 0.09
CA SER A 4 -25.14 28.82 -0.60
C SER A 4 -26.00 27.68 -0.07
N ILE A 5 -27.07 27.32 -0.79
CA ILE A 5 -27.81 26.08 -0.55
C ILE A 5 -27.04 24.91 -1.15
N VAL A 6 -26.31 24.22 -0.28
CA VAL A 6 -25.71 22.89 -0.50
C VAL A 6 -26.86 21.88 -0.57
N GLY A 7 -27.39 21.61 -1.77
CA GLY A 7 -28.51 20.65 -1.89
C GLY A 7 -29.09 20.38 -3.28
N GLY A 8 -28.51 20.91 -4.37
CA GLY A 8 -29.00 20.62 -5.72
C GLY A 8 -28.70 19.17 -6.17
N PRO A 9 -29.57 18.51 -6.95
CA PRO A 9 -29.32 17.18 -7.48
C PRO A 9 -28.06 17.25 -8.35
N ARG A 10 -27.03 16.52 -7.94
CA ARG A 10 -25.77 16.49 -8.67
C ARG A 10 -26.03 15.82 -10.03
N THR A 11 -26.03 16.59 -11.11
CA THR A 11 -26.10 16.10 -12.49
C THR A 11 -24.70 15.85 -13.02
N GLY A 12 -24.07 14.80 -12.48
CA GLY A 12 -22.91 14.14 -13.05
C GLY A 12 -23.25 12.66 -13.15
N HIS A 13 -22.69 11.92 -14.08
CA HIS A 13 -22.90 10.47 -14.14
C HIS A 13 -22.34 9.79 -12.86
N PHE A 14 -23.18 9.61 -11.83
CA PHE A 14 -22.81 9.00 -10.54
C PHE A 14 -22.94 7.47 -10.52
N ASN A 15 -23.15 6.84 -11.67
CA ASN A 15 -23.16 5.38 -11.77
C ASN A 15 -21.73 4.86 -11.76
N ARG A 16 -21.06 4.94 -10.60
CA ARG A 16 -19.83 4.21 -10.35
C ARG A 16 -20.19 2.73 -10.35
N SER A 17 -19.58 1.96 -11.23
CA SER A 17 -19.79 0.51 -11.21
C SER A 17 -19.27 -0.06 -9.89
N GLY A 18 -19.88 -1.15 -9.41
CA GLY A 18 -19.40 -1.82 -8.18
C GLY A 18 -17.91 -2.17 -8.27
N GLU A 19 -17.44 -2.52 -9.47
CA GLU A 19 -16.03 -2.78 -9.75
C GLU A 19 -15.13 -1.56 -9.53
N GLN A 20 -15.55 -0.36 -9.96
CA GLN A 20 -14.80 0.87 -9.73
C GLN A 20 -14.69 1.19 -8.23
N VAL A 21 -15.76 0.98 -7.48
CA VAL A 21 -15.78 1.20 -6.02
C VAL A 21 -14.83 0.24 -5.31
N VAL A 22 -14.87 -1.05 -5.66
CA VAL A 22 -13.99 -2.08 -5.09
C VAL A 22 -12.53 -1.80 -5.45
N SER A 23 -12.24 -1.46 -6.70
CA SER A 23 -10.89 -1.14 -7.18
C SER A 23 -10.30 0.04 -6.43
N ARG A 24 -11.08 1.10 -6.22
CA ARG A 24 -10.65 2.28 -5.44
C ARG A 24 -10.40 1.91 -3.99
N ARG A 25 -11.26 1.09 -3.38
CA ARG A 25 -11.06 0.63 -2.00
C ARG A 25 -9.76 -0.16 -1.86
N ILE A 26 -9.44 -1.05 -2.81
CA ILE A 26 -8.20 -1.83 -2.80
C ILE A 26 -6.98 -0.90 -2.88
N VAL A 27 -6.97 0.04 -3.83
CA VAL A 27 -5.84 0.96 -3.97
C VAL A 27 -5.65 1.81 -2.71
N THR A 28 -6.74 2.37 -2.18
CA THR A 28 -6.66 3.31 -1.04
C THR A 28 -6.41 2.65 0.31
N LYS A 29 -6.92 1.44 0.53
CA LYS A 29 -6.80 0.74 1.83
C LYS A 29 -5.66 -0.28 1.85
N SER A 30 -5.38 -0.94 0.73
CA SER A 30 -4.40 -2.03 0.68
C SER A 30 -3.06 -1.59 0.10
N TRP A 31 -3.04 -0.75 -0.94
CA TRP A 31 -1.80 -0.42 -1.68
C TRP A 31 -1.29 1.00 -1.50
N ASN A 32 -1.95 1.79 -0.65
CA ASN A 32 -1.52 3.13 -0.24
C ASN A 32 -1.01 3.11 1.21
N THR A 33 -0.07 2.21 1.50
CA THR A 33 0.57 2.07 2.81
C THR A 33 1.92 2.79 2.83
N ILE A 34 2.49 3.03 4.01
CA ILE A 34 3.82 3.66 4.16
C ILE A 34 4.89 2.89 3.34
N ASN A 35 4.78 1.56 3.31
CA ASN A 35 5.67 0.68 2.54
C ASN A 35 5.56 0.85 1.01
N ALA A 36 4.54 1.56 0.51
CA ALA A 36 4.42 1.93 -0.90
C ALA A 36 5.41 3.02 -1.32
N GLN A 37 5.92 3.81 -0.36
CA GLN A 37 6.89 4.87 -0.61
C GLN A 37 8.25 4.29 -1.05
N ASP A 38 8.96 5.01 -1.91
CA ASP A 38 10.28 4.59 -2.42
C ASP A 38 11.38 4.68 -1.36
N SER A 39 11.19 5.52 -0.34
CA SER A 39 12.07 5.64 0.82
C SER A 39 11.28 5.84 2.11
N ILE A 40 11.74 5.22 3.21
CA ILE A 40 11.23 5.44 4.57
C ILE A 40 12.42 5.85 5.45
N ASN A 41 12.31 6.99 6.14
CA ASN A 41 13.36 7.52 7.03
C ASN A 41 14.75 7.61 6.36
N GLY A 42 14.81 8.01 5.09
CA GLY A 42 16.06 8.11 4.32
C GLY A 42 16.60 6.78 3.79
N ASN A 43 15.94 5.65 4.08
CA ASN A 43 16.33 4.34 3.56
C ASN A 43 15.48 3.98 2.34
N ASN A 44 16.15 3.71 1.22
CA ASN A 44 15.49 3.31 -0.02
C ASN A 44 14.96 1.87 0.06
N ARG A 45 13.81 1.62 -0.55
CA ARG A 45 13.22 0.29 -0.65
C ARG A 45 14.12 -0.63 -1.48
N VAL A 46 14.52 -1.76 -0.91
CA VAL A 46 15.31 -2.80 -1.60
C VAL A 46 14.40 -3.77 -2.34
N ILE A 47 13.25 -4.10 -1.77
CA ILE A 47 12.30 -5.05 -2.34
C ILE A 47 11.38 -4.42 -3.40
N THR A 48 10.77 -5.27 -4.23
CA THR A 48 9.77 -4.78 -5.20
C THR A 48 8.57 -4.12 -4.50
N PRO A 49 7.95 -3.08 -5.11
CA PRO A 49 6.81 -2.38 -4.53
C PRO A 49 5.66 -3.30 -4.12
N PHE A 50 5.36 -4.31 -4.96
CA PHE A 50 4.31 -5.29 -4.68
C PHE A 50 4.58 -6.12 -3.42
N ARG A 51 5.84 -6.51 -3.20
CA ARG A 51 6.22 -7.24 -1.99
C ARG A 51 6.13 -6.35 -0.75
N ALA A 52 6.51 -5.07 -0.87
CA ALA A 52 6.47 -4.13 0.25
C ALA A 52 5.05 -3.83 0.74
N VAL A 53 4.12 -3.55 -0.19
CA VAL A 53 2.74 -3.19 0.18
C VAL A 53 1.96 -4.37 0.78
N ASN A 54 2.28 -5.60 0.37
CA ASN A 54 1.64 -6.81 0.90
C ASN A 54 2.40 -7.43 2.08
N ASN A 55 3.45 -6.78 2.58
CA ASN A 55 4.32 -7.33 3.62
C ASN A 55 4.83 -8.75 3.27
N ASN A 56 5.20 -9.01 2.01
CA ASN A 56 5.77 -10.28 1.53
C ASN A 56 7.30 -10.25 1.52
N GLY A 57 7.90 -9.47 2.42
CA GLY A 57 9.34 -9.27 2.51
C GLY A 57 9.68 -8.06 3.36
N ASP A 58 10.86 -8.09 3.98
CA ASP A 58 11.39 -6.94 4.70
C ASP A 58 11.73 -5.80 3.74
N TYR A 59 11.31 -4.58 4.06
CA TYR A 59 11.45 -3.41 3.20
C TYR A 59 12.93 -3.14 2.80
N LEU A 60 13.84 -3.41 3.74
CA LEU A 60 15.30 -3.26 3.59
C LEU A 60 16.02 -4.58 3.27
N ALA A 61 15.28 -5.68 3.08
CA ALA A 61 15.82 -7.03 2.84
C ALA A 61 16.88 -7.47 3.89
N ARG A 62 16.70 -7.09 5.15
CA ARG A 62 17.65 -7.41 6.24
C ARG A 62 17.62 -8.90 6.57
N LYS A 63 18.79 -9.46 6.87
CA LYS A 63 18.94 -10.88 7.23
C LYS A 63 18.67 -11.08 8.71
N ASN A 64 17.85 -12.08 9.05
CA ASN A 64 17.51 -12.47 10.43
C ASN A 64 17.05 -11.28 11.30
N TYR A 65 16.41 -10.29 10.69
CA TYR A 65 16.00 -9.09 11.38
C TYR A 65 14.71 -9.31 12.16
N THR A 66 14.74 -9.02 13.45
CA THR A 66 13.56 -9.08 14.33
C THR A 66 13.59 -7.84 15.20
N CYS A 67 12.56 -7.01 15.12
CA CYS A 67 12.47 -5.79 15.92
C CYS A 67 11.02 -5.62 16.37
N GLY A 68 10.70 -6.28 17.49
CA GLY A 68 9.32 -6.49 17.88
C GLY A 68 8.56 -7.34 16.85
N GLY A 69 7.23 -7.38 17.00
CA GLY A 69 6.33 -8.12 16.12
C GLY A 69 5.30 -8.96 16.87
N PRO A 70 4.39 -9.64 16.15
CA PRO A 70 3.40 -10.52 16.76
C PRO A 70 4.09 -11.71 17.44
N ASN A 71 3.84 -11.93 18.73
CA ASN A 71 4.29 -13.13 19.43
C ASN A 71 3.24 -14.24 19.23
N PRO A 72 3.57 -15.35 18.54
CA PRO A 72 2.62 -16.44 18.35
C PRO A 72 2.26 -17.15 19.65
N THR A 73 3.08 -17.00 20.69
CA THR A 73 2.80 -17.55 22.03
C THR A 73 2.13 -16.50 22.91
N SER A 74 0.84 -16.67 23.17
CA SER A 74 0.13 -15.83 24.14
C SER A 74 0.75 -16.03 25.53
N ALA A 75 1.32 -14.96 26.07
CA ALA A 75 1.95 -14.94 27.39
C ALA A 75 0.95 -15.11 28.56
N SER A 76 -0.36 -15.23 28.28
CA SER A 76 -1.40 -15.28 29.31
C SER A 76 -1.84 -16.70 29.69
N LYS A 77 -0.95 -17.70 29.64
CA LYS A 77 -1.27 -19.03 30.19
C LYS A 77 -0.79 -19.12 31.65
N PRO A 78 -1.70 -19.27 32.64
CA PRO A 78 -1.33 -19.35 34.05
C PRO A 78 -0.27 -20.43 34.29
N GLY A 79 0.78 -20.09 35.05
CA GLY A 79 1.88 -21.00 35.36
C GLY A 79 2.95 -21.21 34.27
N LEU A 80 2.74 -20.71 33.04
CA LEU A 80 3.73 -20.83 31.95
C LEU A 80 4.43 -19.51 31.60
N LYS A 81 4.12 -18.41 32.28
CA LYS A 81 4.67 -17.07 31.97
C LYS A 81 6.21 -17.02 31.92
N SER A 82 6.90 -17.75 32.78
CA SER A 82 8.38 -17.80 32.80
C SER A 82 8.98 -18.80 31.79
N ARG A 83 8.16 -19.71 31.24
CA ARG A 83 8.58 -20.75 30.28
C ARG A 83 8.24 -20.41 28.84
N ILE A 84 7.34 -19.45 28.62
CA ILE A 84 7.02 -18.91 27.30
C ILE A 84 8.08 -17.87 26.96
N GLY A 85 8.88 -18.16 25.92
CA GLY A 85 9.91 -17.25 25.43
C GLY A 85 9.35 -15.89 25.01
N HIS A 86 10.22 -14.88 25.01
CA HIS A 86 9.92 -13.56 24.46
C HIS A 86 10.49 -13.42 23.05
N ILE A 87 9.96 -12.49 22.26
CA ILE A 87 10.53 -12.15 20.95
C ILE A 87 11.88 -11.47 21.18
N LEU A 88 12.91 -11.96 20.47
CA LEU A 88 14.20 -11.29 20.39
C LEU A 88 14.05 -9.98 19.60
N SER A 89 14.43 -8.86 20.20
CA SER A 89 14.42 -7.53 19.56
C SER A 89 15.84 -7.08 19.25
N SER A 90 16.25 -7.22 18.00
CA SER A 90 17.47 -6.68 17.40
C SER A 90 17.09 -5.55 16.43
N CYS A 91 16.58 -4.46 16.99
CA CYS A 91 16.19 -3.29 16.23
C CYS A 91 17.41 -2.55 15.69
N ASP A 92 17.36 -2.17 14.42
CA ASP A 92 18.28 -1.19 13.87
C ASP A 92 17.65 0.21 14.03
N ASN A 93 18.48 1.24 14.21
CA ASN A 93 18.01 2.62 14.33
C ASN A 93 17.45 3.19 13.01
N SER A 94 17.09 2.32 12.05
CA SER A 94 16.51 2.72 10.75
C SER A 94 15.10 3.29 10.89
N GLY A 95 14.38 2.92 11.96
CA GLY A 95 12.97 3.24 12.14
C GLY A 95 12.06 2.59 11.09
N VAL A 96 12.56 1.62 10.32
CA VAL A 96 11.79 0.84 9.34
C VAL A 96 11.37 -0.47 9.97
N ALA A 97 10.05 -0.68 10.07
CA ALA A 97 9.48 -1.91 10.62
C ALA A 97 9.97 -3.16 9.86
N GLY A 98 10.29 -4.21 10.60
CA GLY A 98 10.63 -5.51 10.02
C GLY A 98 9.39 -6.23 9.49
N SER A 99 9.58 -7.09 8.49
CA SER A 99 8.52 -8.01 8.07
C SER A 99 8.39 -9.17 9.05
N SER A 100 7.18 -9.40 9.56
CA SER A 100 6.84 -10.50 10.48
C SER A 100 6.27 -11.74 9.76
N THR A 101 6.21 -11.72 8.44
CA THR A 101 5.57 -12.76 7.62
C THR A 101 6.62 -13.66 6.95
N ASN A 102 6.15 -14.65 6.19
CA ASN A 102 7.02 -15.48 5.39
C ASN A 102 7.53 -14.72 4.15
N VAL A 103 8.78 -14.26 4.20
CA VAL A 103 9.48 -13.61 3.08
C VAL A 103 9.58 -14.51 1.83
N LYS A 104 9.55 -15.84 2.01
CA LYS A 104 9.61 -16.82 0.90
C LYS A 104 8.26 -17.06 0.24
N PHE A 105 7.18 -16.42 0.69
CA PHE A 105 5.88 -16.55 0.06
C PHE A 105 5.94 -16.09 -1.41
N VAL A 106 5.35 -16.90 -2.28
CA VAL A 106 5.23 -16.64 -3.71
C VAL A 106 3.76 -16.37 -4.00
N PRO A 107 3.38 -15.11 -4.27
CA PRO A 107 2.02 -14.76 -4.63
C PRO A 107 1.68 -15.26 -6.05
N ASP A 108 0.39 -15.48 -6.31
CA ASP A 108 -0.07 -15.84 -7.65
C ASP A 108 0.14 -14.68 -8.64
N SER A 109 0.32 -15.05 -9.91
CA SER A 109 0.48 -14.13 -11.03
C SER A 109 -0.71 -13.18 -11.19
N SER A 110 -1.93 -13.63 -10.91
CA SER A 110 -3.15 -12.82 -11.04
C SER A 110 -3.17 -11.61 -10.09
N ASP A 111 -2.69 -11.78 -8.86
CA ASP A 111 -2.58 -10.71 -7.87
C ASP A 111 -1.57 -9.65 -8.29
N TYR A 112 -0.44 -10.07 -8.88
CA TYR A 112 0.56 -9.14 -9.41
C TYR A 112 0.03 -8.35 -10.61
N ILE A 113 -0.70 -9.01 -11.51
CA ILE A 113 -1.35 -8.35 -12.66
C ILE A 113 -2.38 -7.33 -12.15
N LYS A 114 -3.20 -7.70 -11.18
CA LYS A 114 -4.18 -6.81 -10.54
C LYS A 114 -3.48 -5.60 -9.89
N TYR A 115 -2.38 -5.83 -9.17
CA TYR A 115 -1.54 -4.78 -8.62
C TYR A 115 -1.10 -3.78 -9.67
N LYS A 116 -0.44 -4.26 -10.73
CA LYS A 116 0.04 -3.41 -11.81
C LYS A 116 -1.08 -2.63 -12.49
N LYS A 117 -2.23 -3.27 -12.75
CA LYS A 117 -3.41 -2.62 -13.34
C LYS A 117 -3.92 -1.48 -12.46
N LEU A 118 -4.29 -1.73 -11.20
CA LEU A 118 -4.89 -0.66 -10.40
C LEU A 118 -3.88 0.41 -9.99
N THR A 119 -2.60 0.06 -9.77
CA THR A 119 -1.56 1.08 -9.51
C THR A 119 -1.32 1.96 -10.73
N SER A 120 -1.35 1.42 -11.95
CA SER A 120 -1.26 2.24 -13.17
C SER A 120 -2.47 3.16 -13.33
N ALA A 121 -3.68 2.66 -13.07
CA ALA A 121 -4.89 3.46 -13.09
C ALA A 121 -4.84 4.60 -12.06
N ASN A 122 -4.34 4.31 -10.85
CA ASN A 122 -4.18 5.32 -9.79
C ASN A 122 -3.13 6.38 -10.12
N LYS A 123 -2.00 5.98 -10.74
CA LYS A 123 -0.93 6.93 -11.14
C LYS A 123 -1.37 7.86 -12.28
N ASN A 124 -2.23 7.38 -13.16
CA ASN A 124 -2.77 8.15 -14.29
C ASN A 124 -4.10 8.84 -13.94
N TYR A 125 -4.54 8.78 -12.68
CA TYR A 125 -5.80 9.39 -12.26
C TYR A 125 -5.63 10.91 -12.16
N ASN A 126 -6.05 11.64 -13.19
CA ASN A 126 -5.87 13.09 -13.27
C ASN A 126 -7.14 13.89 -12.92
N ASP A 127 -7.58 13.73 -11.68
CA ASP A 127 -8.74 14.32 -10.98
C ASP A 127 -9.08 15.84 -11.02
N THR A 128 -9.63 16.54 -12.04
CA THR A 128 -9.97 18.01 -11.86
C THR A 128 -11.37 18.33 -11.29
N SER A 129 -12.29 17.37 -11.31
CA SER A 129 -13.63 17.45 -10.70
C SER A 129 -14.22 16.03 -10.63
N ALA A 130 -13.97 15.27 -11.71
CA ALA A 130 -13.86 13.81 -11.77
C ALA A 130 -12.76 13.29 -12.75
N GLY A 131 -11.75 14.06 -13.18
CA GLY A 131 -10.54 13.48 -13.80
C GLY A 131 -9.93 13.95 -15.11
N GLY A 132 -9.89 15.25 -15.45
CA GLY A 132 -9.00 15.71 -16.53
C GLY A 132 -8.43 17.11 -16.36
N ASP A 133 -7.12 17.28 -16.50
CA ASP A 133 -6.41 18.56 -16.52
C ASP A 133 -7.15 19.66 -17.29
N ASP A 134 -7.36 20.82 -16.66
CA ASP A 134 -8.00 21.99 -17.29
C ASP A 134 -7.25 22.46 -18.56
N HIS A 135 -6.00 22.00 -18.76
CA HIS A 135 -5.07 22.52 -19.77
C HIS A 135 -4.29 21.45 -20.58
N ASN A 136 -4.84 20.26 -20.82
CA ASN A 136 -4.30 19.25 -21.78
C ASN A 136 -2.78 18.92 -21.67
N GLY A 137 -2.18 18.99 -20.48
CA GLY A 137 -0.80 18.63 -20.18
C GLY A 137 -0.56 17.20 -19.68
N SER A 138 -1.59 16.33 -19.60
CA SER A 138 -1.41 15.00 -19.00
C SER A 138 -0.56 14.04 -19.85
N TYR A 139 0.54 13.55 -19.24
CA TYR A 139 1.46 12.60 -19.85
C TYR A 139 0.80 11.21 -19.96
N THR A 140 0.53 10.75 -21.19
CA THR A 140 0.01 9.39 -21.43
C THR A 140 1.13 8.39 -21.67
N TYR A 141 0.91 7.10 -21.34
CA TYR A 141 1.93 6.05 -21.53
C TYR A 141 2.41 5.95 -23.00
N LEU A 142 1.52 6.28 -23.95
CA LEU A 142 1.82 6.29 -25.38
C LEU A 142 2.89 7.33 -25.76
N MET A 143 3.03 8.42 -24.98
CA MET A 143 4.05 9.47 -25.21
C MET A 143 5.48 8.97 -24.93
N ARG A 144 5.65 7.91 -24.13
CA ARG A 144 6.95 7.26 -23.93
C ARG A 144 7.36 6.40 -25.13
N VAL A 145 6.38 5.77 -25.77
CA VAL A 145 6.59 4.79 -26.85
C VAL A 145 6.72 5.49 -28.20
N ARG A 146 6.00 6.59 -28.41
CA ARG A 146 5.99 7.38 -29.66
C ARG A 146 7.08 8.46 -29.71
N ARG A 147 8.25 8.18 -29.14
CA ARG A 147 9.41 9.07 -29.24
C ARG A 147 10.08 8.96 -30.59
#